data_AF-A0A0R3XDI1-F1
#
_entry.id   AF-A0A0R3XDI1-F1
#
_cell.length_a   1.000
_cell.length_b   1.000
_cell.length_c   1.000
_cell.angle_alpha   90.00
_cell.angle_beta   90.00
_cell.angle_gamma   90.00
#
_symmetry.space_group_name_H-M   'P 1'
#
loop_
_entity.id
_entity.type
_entity.pdbx_description
1 polymer ?
#
loop_
_entity_poly.entity_id
_entity_poly.type
_entity_poly.pdbx_seq_one_letter_code
_entity_poly.pdbx_strand_id
1 'polypeptide(L)'
;LVSFLVDARGGSMRASRHPGLRIMVPPSAASAPTRVTCRMLRPERTTAPPQLNDGEGLACRRQREIVVLRSDDAETWKEHSLEATDQAVRSALGSVFGELF
;
A
#
# COMPACT_ATOMS: atom_id res chain seq x y z
N LEU A 1 -4.04 11.41 4.94
CA LEU A 1 -5.34 10.72 4.78
C LEU A 1 -5.68 10.73 3.30
N VAL A 2 -6.02 9.57 2.76
CA VAL A 2 -6.58 9.36 1.43
C VAL A 2 -7.95 8.70 1.66
N SER A 3 -9.04 9.24 1.11
CA SER A 3 -10.35 8.58 1.13
C SER A 3 -11.19 8.94 -0.10
N PHE A 4 -11.52 7.96 -0.92
CA PHE A 4 -12.29 8.14 -2.15
C PHE A 4 -13.13 6.91 -2.47
N LEU A 5 -14.19 7.12 -3.25
CA LEU A 5 -15.01 6.05 -3.79
C LEU A 5 -14.41 5.60 -5.13
N VAL A 6 -14.35 4.30 -5.34
CA VAL A 6 -13.99 3.66 -6.61
C VAL A 6 -15.10 2.68 -7.00
N ASP A 7 -15.27 2.46 -8.30
CA ASP A 7 -16.14 1.42 -8.84
C ASP A 7 -15.34 0.58 -9.85
N ALA A 8 -16.04 -0.22 -10.67
CA ALA A 8 -15.42 -1.11 -11.65
C ALA A 8 -14.56 -0.38 -12.69
N ARG A 9 -14.68 0.95 -12.86
CA ARG A 9 -13.79 1.73 -13.72
C ARG A 9 -12.40 1.92 -13.13
N GLY A 10 -12.22 1.66 -11.84
CA GLY A 10 -10.99 1.93 -11.10
C GLY A 10 -10.86 3.40 -10.67
N GLY A 11 -9.64 3.82 -10.36
CA GLY A 11 -9.35 5.20 -9.98
C GLY A 11 -7.94 5.37 -9.42
N SER A 12 -7.45 6.62 -9.42
CA SER A 12 -6.16 6.96 -8.80
C SER A 12 -6.30 8.19 -7.92
N MET A 13 -5.67 8.18 -6.76
CA MET A 13 -5.62 9.35 -5.89
C MET A 13 -4.25 9.53 -5.26
N ARG A 14 -3.70 10.75 -5.36
CA ARG A 14 -2.50 11.18 -4.64
C ARG A 14 -2.89 11.71 -3.26
N ALA A 15 -2.09 11.41 -2.25
CA ALA A 15 -2.32 11.92 -0.91
C ALA A 15 -1.93 13.41 -0.83
N SER A 16 -2.82 14.23 -0.26
CA SER A 16 -2.55 15.66 -0.07
C SER A 16 -1.48 15.94 0.98
N ARG A 17 -1.39 15.09 2.02
CA ARG A 17 -0.50 15.31 3.18
C ARG A 17 0.79 14.48 3.17
N HIS A 18 0.95 13.58 2.20
CA HIS A 18 2.15 12.72 2.08
C HIS A 18 2.63 12.75 0.63
N PRO A 19 3.52 13.69 0.29
CA PRO A 19 4.13 13.78 -1.04
C PRO A 19 4.80 12.45 -1.38
N GLY A 20 4.35 11.79 -2.45
CA GLY A 20 4.83 10.47 -2.86
C GLY A 20 3.85 9.31 -2.59
N LEU A 21 2.86 9.47 -1.69
CA LEU A 21 1.83 8.45 -1.51
C LEU A 21 0.76 8.59 -2.60
N ARG A 22 0.60 7.54 -3.41
CA ARG A 22 -0.43 7.43 -4.44
C ARG A 22 -1.10 6.07 -4.34
N ILE A 23 -2.43 6.05 -4.38
CA ILE A 23 -3.23 4.82 -4.47
C ILE A 23 -3.76 4.71 -5.88
N MET A 24 -3.69 3.50 -6.43
CA MET A 24 -4.24 3.16 -7.74
C MET A 24 -5.08 1.91 -7.59
N VAL A 25 -6.30 1.98 -8.12
CA VAL A 25 -7.21 0.86 -8.26
C VAL A 25 -7.38 0.64 -9.76
N PRO A 26 -6.86 -0.46 -10.31
CA PRO A 26 -7.03 -0.78 -11.72
C PRO A 26 -8.50 -0.95 -12.10
N PRO A 27 -8.85 -0.80 -13.38
CA PRO A 27 -10.16 -1.21 -13.89
C PRO A 27 -10.46 -2.67 -13.51
N SER A 28 -11.73 -2.96 -13.24
CA SER A 28 -12.26 -4.27 -12.85
C SER A 28 -11.75 -4.82 -11.50
N ALA A 29 -10.85 -4.13 -10.79
CA ALA A 29 -10.36 -4.58 -9.48
C ALA A 29 -11.42 -4.48 -8.37
N ALA A 30 -12.38 -3.55 -8.50
CA ALA A 30 -13.51 -3.41 -7.58
C ALA A 30 -14.80 -3.94 -8.22
N SER A 31 -15.43 -4.94 -7.61
CA SER A 31 -16.69 -5.55 -8.09
C SER A 31 -17.94 -4.73 -7.75
N ALA A 32 -17.82 -3.78 -6.81
CA ALA A 32 -18.88 -2.89 -6.36
C ALA A 32 -18.30 -1.53 -5.91
N PRO A 33 -19.12 -0.46 -5.85
CA PRO A 33 -18.69 0.82 -5.31
C PRO A 33 -18.08 0.69 -3.90
N THR A 34 -16.78 0.94 -3.79
CA THR A 34 -15.99 0.69 -2.59
C THR A 34 -15.30 1.97 -2.13
N ARG A 35 -15.30 2.23 -0.82
CA ARG A 35 -14.56 3.35 -0.23
C ARG A 35 -13.15 2.90 0.14
N VAL A 36 -12.16 3.37 -0.61
CA VAL A 36 -10.75 3.14 -0.29
C VAL A 36 -10.30 4.18 0.73
N THR A 37 -9.63 3.74 1.80
CA THR A 37 -9.05 4.63 2.81
C THR A 37 -7.59 4.27 3.09
N CYS A 38 -6.73 5.29 3.22
CA CYS A 38 -5.36 5.11 3.70
C CYS A 38 -5.02 6.20 4.72
N ARG A 39 -4.51 5.75 5.86
CA ARG A 39 -4.10 6.59 6.99
C ARG A 39 -2.73 6.15 7.43
N MET A 40 -1.81 7.10 7.60
CA MET A 40 -0.58 6.85 8.32
C MET A 40 -0.94 6.67 9.79
N LEU A 41 -0.69 5.48 10.34
CA LEU A 41 -0.83 5.24 11.77
C LEU A 41 0.46 5.66 12.46
N ARG A 42 0.34 6.20 13.66
CA ARG A 42 1.50 6.37 14.52
C ARG A 42 1.75 5.03 15.24
N PRO A 43 3.01 4.59 15.42
CA PRO A 43 3.31 3.32 16.08
C PRO A 43 2.65 3.17 17.46
N GLU A 44 2.46 4.27 18.19
CA GLU A 44 1.84 4.25 19.53
C GLU A 44 0.33 3.92 19.49
N ARG A 45 -0.28 3.92 18.30
CA ARG A 45 -1.70 3.63 18.10
C ARG A 45 -1.98 2.19 17.69
N THR A 46 -0.95 1.34 17.56
CA THR A 46 -1.11 -0.09 17.28
C THR A 46 -1.02 -0.89 18.57
N THR A 47 -2.03 -1.71 18.87
CA THR A 47 -2.09 -2.55 20.08
C THR A 47 -0.87 -3.47 20.19
N ALA A 48 -0.51 -4.12 19.08
CA ALA A 48 0.72 -4.88 18.96
C ALA A 48 1.49 -4.35 17.73
N PRO A 49 2.58 -3.57 17.92
CA PRO A 49 3.44 -3.21 16.80
C PRO A 49 4.18 -4.44 16.26
N PRO A 50 4.62 -4.42 14.99
CA PRO A 50 5.43 -5.50 14.44
C PRO A 50 6.70 -5.69 15.30
N GLN A 51 6.99 -6.94 15.65
CA GLN A 51 8.23 -7.28 16.35
C GLN A 51 9.38 -7.18 15.35
N LEU A 52 10.36 -6.35 15.66
CA LEU A 52 11.53 -6.11 14.81
C LEU A 52 12.76 -6.70 15.48
N ASN A 53 13.59 -7.39 14.70
CA ASN A 53 14.85 -7.95 15.19
C ASN A 53 15.93 -6.86 15.34
N ASP A 54 17.06 -7.21 15.97
CA ASP A 54 18.20 -6.32 16.08
C ASP A 54 18.68 -5.85 14.70
N GLY A 55 18.67 -4.53 14.51
CA GLY A 55 19.04 -3.90 13.25
C GLY A 55 17.91 -3.73 12.24
N GLU A 56 16.70 -4.24 12.50
CA GLU A 56 15.50 -3.92 11.74
C GLU A 56 14.88 -2.59 12.21
N GLY A 57 14.12 -1.94 11.34
CA GLY A 57 13.50 -0.66 11.63
C GLY A 57 12.45 -0.32 10.60
N LEU A 58 11.51 0.56 10.95
CA LEU A 58 10.58 1.13 9.98
C LEU A 58 11.37 1.81 8.86
N ALA A 59 10.96 1.56 7.62
CA ALA A 59 11.70 1.96 6.43
C ALA A 59 12.10 3.45 6.50
N CYS A 60 13.41 3.70 6.47
CA CYS A 60 13.99 5.03 6.34
C CYS A 60 14.87 5.06 5.08
N ARG A 61 15.18 6.25 4.56
CA ARG A 61 15.89 6.48 3.30
C ARG A 61 17.39 6.08 3.39
N ARG A 62 17.70 4.81 3.66
CA ARG A 62 19.06 4.24 3.74
C ARG A 62 19.21 3.08 2.76
N GLN A 63 20.45 2.70 2.45
CA GLN A 63 20.78 1.50 1.66
C GLN A 63 20.46 0.23 2.47
N ARG A 64 19.19 -0.11 2.54
CA ARG A 64 18.67 -1.33 3.17
C ARG A 64 17.55 -1.88 2.30
N GLU A 65 17.37 -3.18 2.37
CA GLU A 65 16.20 -3.83 1.80
C GLU A 65 14.92 -3.35 2.52
N ILE A 66 13.80 -3.34 1.79
CA ILE A 66 12.49 -2.97 2.30
C ILE A 66 11.58 -4.19 2.20
N VAL A 67 11.05 -4.61 3.34
CA VAL A 67 10.03 -5.66 3.42
C VAL A 67 8.69 -5.02 3.78
N VAL A 68 7.61 -5.46 3.13
CA VAL A 68 6.24 -5.00 3.43
C VAL A 68 5.62 -5.96 4.44
N LEU A 69 5.28 -5.45 5.64
CA LEU A 69 4.52 -6.20 6.63
C LEU A 69 3.02 -5.89 6.52
N ARG A 70 2.20 -6.92 6.72
CA ARG A 70 0.73 -6.83 6.76
C ARG A 70 0.21 -7.47 8.04
N SER A 71 -0.85 -6.87 8.59
CA SER A 71 -1.69 -7.46 9.62
C SER A 71 -3.15 -7.40 9.18
N ASP A 72 -3.90 -8.46 9.46
CA ASP A 72 -5.34 -8.55 9.15
C ASP A 72 -6.20 -8.32 10.42
N ASP A 73 -5.59 -8.38 11.61
CA ASP A 73 -6.23 -8.32 12.93
C ASP A 73 -5.66 -7.21 13.85
N ALA A 74 -4.58 -6.55 13.44
CA ALA A 74 -3.77 -5.61 14.24
C ALA A 74 -3.04 -6.23 15.45
N GLU A 75 -2.93 -7.55 15.51
CA GLU A 75 -2.22 -8.31 16.55
C GLU A 75 -1.04 -9.08 15.97
N THR A 76 -1.26 -9.77 14.86
CA THR A 76 -0.25 -10.60 14.20
C THR A 76 0.25 -9.93 12.92
N TRP A 77 1.56 -9.99 12.71
CA TRP A 77 2.22 -9.39 11.54
C TRP A 77 2.92 -10.48 10.74
N LYS A 78 2.69 -10.46 9.44
CA LYS A 78 3.33 -11.36 8.48
C LYS A 78 3.90 -10.56 7.33
N GLU A 79 4.93 -11.12 6.71
CA GLU A 79 5.44 -10.60 5.46
C GLU A 79 4.37 -10.68 4.37
N HIS A 80 4.25 -9.61 3.59
CA HIS A 80 3.38 -9.58 2.44
C HIS A 80 3.98 -10.44 1.32
N SER A 81 3.30 -11.54 1.00
CA SER A 81 3.82 -12.57 0.08
C SER A 81 3.88 -12.17 -1.40
N LEU A 82 3.36 -10.99 -1.78
CA LEU A 82 3.32 -10.56 -3.16
C LEU A 82 4.59 -9.77 -3.49
N GLU A 83 5.46 -10.36 -4.31
CA GLU A 83 6.58 -9.65 -4.91
C GLU A 83 6.07 -8.66 -5.96
N ALA A 84 6.38 -7.38 -5.76
CA ALA A 84 6.01 -6.30 -6.68
C ALA A 84 6.92 -6.27 -7.93
N THR A 85 7.06 -7.40 -8.62
CA THR A 85 7.82 -7.49 -9.88
C THR A 85 7.20 -6.62 -10.97
N ASP A 86 8.01 -6.14 -11.93
CA ASP A 86 7.51 -5.37 -13.08
C ASP A 86 6.37 -6.10 -13.81
N GLN A 87 6.44 -7.42 -13.91
CA GLN A 87 5.39 -8.22 -14.54
C GLN A 87 4.10 -8.22 -13.71
N ALA A 88 4.19 -8.36 -12.38
CA ALA A 88 3.02 -8.27 -11.50
C ALA A 88 2.38 -6.87 -11.58
N VAL A 89 3.20 -5.83 -11.60
CA VAL A 89 2.72 -4.44 -11.71
C VAL A 89 2.09 -4.18 -13.08
N ARG A 90 2.70 -4.63 -14.18
CA ARG A 90 2.11 -4.56 -15.54
C ARG A 90 0.81 -5.34 -15.64
N SER A 91 0.74 -6.52 -15.03
CA SER A 91 -0.48 -7.34 -15.03
C SER A 91 -1.61 -6.66 -14.26
N ALA A 92 -1.28 -6.00 -13.14
CA ALA A 92 -2.26 -5.28 -12.34
C ALA A 92 -2.72 -3.98 -13.00
N LEU A 93 -1.81 -3.17 -13.55
CA LEU A 93 -2.12 -1.81 -14.00
C LEU A 93 -2.36 -1.71 -15.51
N GLY A 94 -1.98 -2.72 -16.29
CA GLY A 94 -2.18 -2.75 -17.74
C GLY A 94 -1.60 -1.51 -18.42
N SER A 95 -2.40 -0.88 -19.29
CA SER A 95 -2.03 0.34 -20.00
C SER A 95 -1.78 1.55 -19.09
N VAL A 96 -2.35 1.56 -17.88
CA VAL A 96 -2.18 2.67 -16.92
C VAL A 96 -0.74 2.72 -16.41
N PHE A 97 0.02 1.62 -16.46
CA PHE A 97 1.42 1.56 -16.01
C PHE A 97 2.32 2.60 -16.68
N GLY A 98 2.12 2.86 -17.99
CA GLY A 98 2.93 3.82 -18.75
C GLY A 98 2.66 5.29 -18.40
N GLU A 99 1.54 5.60 -17.74
CA GLU A 99 1.19 6.96 -17.31
C GLU A 99 1.69 7.28 -15.89
N LEU A 100 2.41 6.35 -15.26
CA LEU A 100 2.87 6.46 -13.87
C LEU A 100 4.29 7.00 -13.73
N PHE A 101 5.07 6.96 -14.81
CA PHE A 101 6.48 7.32 -14.87
C PHE A 101 6.70 8.42 -15.92
#